data_AF-A0A0M0GKM4-F1
#
_entry.id   AF-A0A0M0GKM4-F1
#
_cell.length_a   1.000
_cell.length_b   1.000
_cell.length_c   1.000
_cell.angle_alpha   90.00
_cell.angle_beta   90.00
_cell.angle_gamma   90.00
#
_symmetry.space_group_name_H-M   'P 1'
#
loop_
_entity.id
_entity.type
_entity.pdbx_description
1 polymer ?
#
loop_
_entity_poly.entity_id
_entity_poly.type
_entity_poly.pdbx_seq_one_letter_code
_entity_poly.pdbx_strand_id
1 'polypeptide(L)' 'MLQNIGIPGLILVLVIALIIFGPSKLPELGRAVGSTLKEFKKSTRDLVSDEEPEQEKSKIKTEKSI' A
#
# COMPACT_ATOMS: atom_id res chain seq x y z
N MET A 1 -0.10 -4.94 32.78
CA MET A 1 -0.92 -6.11 32.37
C MET A 1 -1.30 -6.09 30.89
N LEU A 2 -1.53 -4.92 30.26
CA LEU A 2 -1.87 -4.83 28.82
C LEU A 2 -0.70 -5.09 27.85
N GLN A 3 0.55 -4.89 28.28
CA GLN A 3 1.73 -5.09 27.41
C GLN A 3 2.04 -6.57 27.09
N ASN A 4 1.38 -7.52 27.76
CA ASN A 4 1.46 -8.94 27.43
C ASN A 4 0.47 -9.35 26.32
N ILE A 5 -0.44 -8.45 25.93
CA ILE A 5 -1.39 -8.63 24.83
C ILE A 5 -0.71 -8.18 23.53
N GLY A 6 0.46 -8.76 23.24
CA GLY A 6 1.26 -8.41 22.06
C GLY A 6 0.59 -8.81 20.74
N ILE A 7 1.39 -9.27 19.78
CA ILE A 7 0.90 -9.78 18.48
C ILE A 7 -0.32 -10.73 18.60
N PRO A 8 -0.43 -11.63 19.60
CA PRO A 8 -1.61 -12.50 19.74
C PRO A 8 -2.93 -11.73 19.95
N GLY A 9 -2.92 -10.62 20.68
CA GLY A 9 -4.11 -9.82 20.91
C GLY A 9 -4.54 -9.04 19.68
N LEU A 10 -3.58 -8.50 18.93
CA LEU A 10 -3.83 -7.87 17.64
C LEU A 10 -4.52 -8.85 16.68
N ILE A 11 -4.05 -10.10 16.62
CA ILE A 11 -4.62 -11.14 15.76
C ILE A 11 -6.08 -11.43 16.14
N LEU A 12 -6.39 -11.51 17.44
CA LEU A 12 -7.77 -11.73 17.89
C LEU A 12 -8.72 -10.61 17.44
N VAL A 13 -8.29 -9.35 17.58
CA VAL A 13 -9.05 -8.18 17.11
C VAL A 13 -9.22 -8.23 15.59
N LEU A 14 -8.15 -8.56 14.86
CA LEU A 14 -8.20 -8.73 13.41
C LEU A 14 -9.21 -9.79 12.99
N VAL A 15 -9.23 -10.95 13.65
CA VAL A 15 -10.18 -12.03 13.34
C VAL A 15 -11.62 -11.56 13.53
N ILE A 16 -11.93 -10.87 14.64
CA ILE A 16 -13.27 -10.32 14.87
C ILE A 16 -13.63 -9.29 13.79
N ALA A 17 -12.72 -8.38 13.46
CA ALA A 17 -12.91 -7.41 12.39
C ALA A 17 -13.14 -8.10 11.03
N LEU A 18 -12.41 -9.18 10.74
CA LEU A 18 -12.57 -9.96 9.52
C LEU A 18 -13.89 -10.72 9.46
N ILE A 19 -14.48 -11.12 10.58
CA ILE A 19 -15.82 -11.71 10.60
C ILE A 19 -16.88 -10.66 10.24
N ILE A 20 -16.74 -9.43 10.74
CA ILE A 20 -17.69 -8.34 10.47
C ILE A 20 -17.54 -7.81 9.05
N PHE A 21 -16.31 -7.51 8.63
CA PHE A 21 -16.02 -6.85 7.35
C PHE A 21 -15.72 -7.83 6.21
N GLY A 22 -15.31 -9.06 6.51
CA GLY A 22 -14.85 -10.06 5.54
C GLY A 22 -13.35 -9.95 5.19
N PRO A 23 -12.64 -11.08 4.98
CA PRO A 23 -11.21 -11.09 4.64
C PRO A 23 -10.90 -10.43 3.29
N SER A 24 -11.86 -10.41 2.36
CA SER A 24 -11.68 -9.80 1.04
C SER A 24 -11.69 -8.26 1.05
N LYS A 25 -12.27 -7.64 2.09
CA LYS A 25 -12.39 -6.17 2.16
C LYS A 25 -11.10 -5.46 2.54
N LEU A 26 -10.25 -6.07 3.38
CA LEU A 26 -8.95 -5.46 3.71
C LEU A 26 -8.03 -5.31 2.47
N PRO A 27 -7.84 -6.34 1.61
CA PRO A 27 -7.09 -6.19 0.36
C PRO A 27 -7.72 -5.20 -0.62
N GLU A 28 -9.05 -5.17 -0.71
CA GLU A 28 -9.80 -4.27 -1.59
C GLU A 28 -9.58 -2.80 -1.19
N LEU A 29 -9.75 -2.49 0.09
CA LEU A 29 -9.48 -1.17 0.67
C LEU A 29 -8.00 -0.80 0.53
N GLY A 30 -7.09 -1.74 0.80
CA GLY A 30 -5.65 -1.52 0.65
C GLY A 30 -5.25 -1.21 -0.81
N ARG A 31 -5.90 -1.84 -1.79
CA ARG A 31 -5.71 -1.53 -3.22
C ARG A 31 -6.22 -0.14 -3.57
N ALA A 32 -7.41 0.23 -3.12
CA ALA A 32 -7.99 1.55 -3.38
C ALA A 32 -7.16 2.69 -2.76
N VAL A 33 -6.81 2.53 -1.48
CA VAL A 33 -5.95 3.48 -0.76
C VAL A 33 -4.54 3.50 -1.37
N GLY A 34 -3.98 2.33 -1.70
CA GLY A 34 -2.65 2.21 -2.29
C GLY A 34 -2.53 2.91 -3.66
N SER A 35 -3.53 2.77 -4.52
CA SER A 35 -3.57 3.51 -5.80
C SER A 35 -3.64 5.02 -5.56
N THR A 36 -4.47 5.46 -4.62
CA THR A 36 -4.58 6.88 -4.24
C THR A 36 -3.25 7.43 -3.72
N LEU A 37 -2.60 6.72 -2.78
CA LEU A 37 -1.30 7.11 -2.23
C LEU A 37 -0.19 7.10 -3.30
N LYS A 38 -0.24 6.18 -4.26
CA LYS A 38 0.71 6.11 -5.37
C LYS A 38 0.58 7.32 -6.30
N GLU A 39 -0.64 7.69 -6.65
CA GLU A 39 -0.92 8.89 -7.45
C GLU A 39 -0.53 10.16 -6.69
N PHE A 40 -0.92 10.26 -5.41
CA PHE A 40 -0.54 11.36 -4.54
C PHE A 40 0.99 11.51 -4.45
N LYS A 41 1.73 10.41 -4.23
CA LYS A 41 3.20 10.42 -4.22
C LYS A 41 3.79 10.89 -5.56
N LYS A 42 3.17 10.52 -6.68
CA LYS A 42 3.62 10.94 -8.01
C LYS A 42 3.41 12.45 -8.18
N SER A 43 2.19 12.94 -7.95
CA SER A 43 1.88 14.36 -8.04
C SER A 43 2.71 15.21 -7.08
N THR A 44 2.87 14.79 -5.82
CA THR A 44 3.72 15.50 -4.86
C THR A 44 5.19 15.52 -5.28
N ARG A 45 5.70 14.44 -5.87
CA ARG A 45 7.07 14.43 -6.41
C ARG A 45 7.20 15.36 -7.60
N ASP A 46 6.23 15.37 -8.52
CA ASP A 46 6.23 16.26 -9.67
C ASP A 46 6.16 17.75 -9.23
N LEU A 47 5.48 18.06 -8.12
CA LEU A 47 5.41 19.41 -7.53
C LEU A 47 6.67 19.83 -6.76
N VAL A 48 7.35 18.87 -6.12
CA VAL A 48 8.57 19.13 -5.32
C VAL A 48 9.84 19.06 -6.18
N SER A 49 9.80 18.34 -7.30
CA SER A 49 10.94 18.14 -8.21
C SER A 49 11.05 19.18 -9.32
N ASP A 50 10.31 20.30 -9.26
CA ASP A 50 10.53 21.47 -10.15
C ASP A 50 11.93 22.12 -9.95
N GLU A 51 12.75 21.59 -9.02
CA GLU A 51 14.12 22.03 -8.74
C GLU A 51 15.24 21.04 -9.16
N GLU A 52 14.97 19.77 -9.50
CA GLU A 52 16.01 18.86 -10.04
C GLU A 52 15.43 17.78 -10.98
N PRO A 53 15.91 17.67 -12.23
CA PRO A 53 15.51 16.59 -13.12
C PRO A 53 16.49 15.43 -12.95
N GLU A 54 16.08 14.29 -12.37
CA GLU A 54 16.50 12.99 -12.93
C GLU A 54 15.91 11.71 -12.30
N GLN A 55 15.75 10.71 -13.19
CA GLN A 55 15.91 9.25 -12.99
C GLN A 55 14.70 8.40 -12.55
N GLU A 56 14.02 7.90 -13.58
CA GLU A 56 13.95 6.48 -13.98
C GLU A 56 13.56 5.38 -12.95
N LYS A 57 12.56 4.56 -13.32
CA LYS A 57 12.60 3.06 -13.39
C LYS A 57 11.20 2.45 -13.23
N SER A 58 10.59 2.05 -14.35
CA SER A 58 9.85 0.77 -14.49
C SER A 58 9.24 0.67 -15.89
N LYS A 59 10.07 0.38 -16.89
CA LYS A 59 9.65 -0.32 -18.12
C LYS A 59 10.72 -1.36 -18.45
N ILE A 60 10.83 -2.39 -17.62
CA ILE A 60 11.52 -3.64 -17.96
C ILE A 60 10.50 -4.75 -17.77
N LYS A 61 9.68 -5.04 -18.78
CA LYS A 61 9.22 -6.44 -19.04
C LYS A 61 8.50 -6.75 -20.35
N THR A 62 8.41 -5.84 -21.32
CA THR A 62 7.65 -6.17 -22.55
C THR A 62 8.33 -5.63 -23.80
N GLU A 63 9.55 -6.06 -24.09
CA GLU A 63 10.09 -6.16 -25.47
C GLU A 63 11.50 -6.75 -25.43
N LYS A 64 11.56 -8.08 -25.38
CA LYS A 64 12.59 -8.90 -26.01
C LYS A 64 11.91 -10.24 -26.24
N SER A 65 10.99 -10.31 -27.21
CA SER A 65 11.32 -10.45 -28.63
C SER A 65 12.36 -11.54 -28.82
N ILE A 66 11.87 -12.68 -29.31
CA ILE A 66 12.42 -13.47 -30.40
C ILE A 66 13.80 -14.13 -30.14
#